data_AF-A0A1U7LWB1-F1
#
_entry.id   AF-A0A1U7LWB1-F1
#
_cell.length_a   1.000
_cell.length_b   1.000
_cell.length_c   1.000
_cell.angle_alpha   90.00
_cell.angle_beta   90.00
_cell.angle_gamma   90.00
#
_symmetry.space_group_name_H-M   'P 1'
#
loop_
_entity.id
_entity.type
_entity.pdbx_description
1 polymer ?
#
loop_
_entity_poly.entity_id
_entity_poly.type
_entity_poly.pdbx_seq_one_letter_code
_entity_poly.pdbx_strand_id
1 'polypeptide(L)'
;MKFKRLRKTSPRQPQLENEADVQINRIVADIEQLGLLIARDNVAQVFYGPYASRDSEKAKELLMMLRYAEDGRIEEICPSIGMRGAQNIRSSCYLNSLLFVMFAHTDVFEPILYKRFEDSVAHQNMCAGLRLWVNMLRTGKLITCDITDQVRAKLSIACEWDSFDKNSEEDVSEAFMRITEALHMPLLTFLVDYAHEGLEIPNQDHKFEQGRLLNVIVPLGEAKISLQEAINSTFGDTIAMNRGGSVNALKLTTIYASPTDGDTMSSFLPKHPVIGMQLQDYTRKRAVIIPEALPHSIILVDDASRSKFLRLRSVIHHRGGYDWGHYFSYSVDDDCQWWKFDDLLEDGYKVSAIDTKDFLESEMTYAFT
;
A
#
# COMPACT_ATOMS: atom_id res chain seq x y z
N MET A 1 37.11 -53.16 11.63
CA MET A 1 35.83 -53.48 10.99
C MET A 1 34.91 -52.26 11.06
N LYS A 2 34.58 -51.64 9.92
CA LYS A 2 33.69 -50.46 9.82
C LYS A 2 32.26 -50.92 9.53
N PHE A 3 31.30 -50.59 10.41
CA PHE A 3 29.88 -50.73 10.10
C PHE A 3 29.39 -49.50 9.33
N LYS A 4 29.08 -49.67 8.04
CA LYS A 4 28.27 -48.72 7.25
C LYS A 4 26.80 -48.93 7.61
N ARG A 5 26.16 -47.97 8.27
CA ARG A 5 24.68 -47.89 8.34
C ARG A 5 24.15 -47.45 6.97
N LEU A 6 23.54 -48.37 6.25
CA LEU A 6 22.68 -48.07 5.10
C LEU A 6 21.43 -47.33 5.63
N ARG A 7 21.27 -46.06 5.23
CA ARG A 7 19.98 -45.35 5.37
C ARG A 7 18.99 -46.01 4.40
N LYS A 8 17.95 -46.65 4.93
CA LYS A 8 16.76 -47.04 4.14
C LYS A 8 16.09 -45.75 3.66
N THR A 9 16.09 -45.51 2.36
CA THR A 9 15.18 -44.59 1.71
C THR A 9 13.79 -45.25 1.70
N SER A 10 12.85 -44.68 2.44
CA SER A 10 11.45 -45.09 2.38
C SER A 10 10.87 -44.76 1.00
N PRO A 11 10.10 -45.65 0.35
CA PRO A 11 9.43 -45.32 -0.90
C PRO A 11 8.30 -44.34 -0.60
N ARG A 12 8.40 -43.08 -1.06
CA ARG A 12 7.23 -42.20 -1.17
C ARG A 12 6.30 -42.78 -2.24
N GLN A 13 5.01 -42.81 -1.91
CA GLN A 13 3.99 -43.72 -2.44
C GLN A 13 3.45 -43.31 -3.84
N PRO A 14 3.46 -44.20 -4.85
CA PRO A 14 2.87 -43.96 -6.18
C PRO A 14 1.36 -43.68 -6.20
N GLN A 15 0.63 -44.02 -5.13
CA GLN A 15 -0.82 -43.86 -5.04
C GLN A 15 -1.25 -42.40 -4.85
N LEU A 16 -0.50 -41.62 -4.09
CA LEU A 16 -0.79 -40.19 -3.84
C LEU A 16 -0.54 -39.31 -5.08
N GLU A 17 0.41 -39.69 -5.93
CA GLU A 17 0.66 -39.00 -7.22
C GLU A 17 -0.49 -39.24 -8.19
N ASN A 18 -1.05 -40.46 -8.21
CA ASN A 18 -2.19 -40.80 -9.07
C ASN A 18 -3.48 -40.06 -8.66
N GLU A 19 -3.75 -39.92 -7.36
CA GLU A 19 -4.91 -39.16 -6.88
C GLU A 19 -4.81 -37.66 -7.20
N ALA A 20 -3.63 -37.06 -7.02
CA ALA A 20 -3.41 -35.66 -7.33
C ALA A 20 -3.54 -35.37 -8.83
N ASP A 21 -3.05 -36.27 -9.70
CA ASP A 21 -3.20 -36.13 -11.15
C ASP A 21 -4.66 -36.19 -11.59
N VAL A 22 -5.47 -37.07 -10.97
CA VAL A 22 -6.92 -37.13 -11.22
C VAL A 22 -7.60 -35.83 -10.81
N GLN A 23 -7.25 -35.26 -9.66
CA GLN A 23 -7.79 -33.99 -9.18
C GLN A 23 -7.40 -32.82 -10.08
N ILE A 24 -6.13 -32.72 -10.50
CA ILE A 24 -5.65 -31.69 -11.42
C ILE A 24 -6.39 -31.77 -12.76
N ASN A 25 -6.52 -32.98 -13.32
CA ASN A 25 -7.24 -33.16 -14.60
C ASN A 25 -8.72 -32.78 -14.47
N ARG A 26 -9.35 -33.05 -13.32
CA ARG A 26 -10.71 -32.61 -13.05
C ARG A 26 -10.82 -31.09 -12.98
N ILE A 27 -9.88 -30.41 -12.31
CA ILE A 27 -9.86 -28.95 -12.26
C ILE A 27 -9.70 -28.36 -13.67
N VAL A 28 -8.81 -28.91 -14.49
CA VAL A 28 -8.64 -28.48 -15.90
C VAL A 28 -9.97 -28.60 -16.64
N ALA A 29 -10.62 -29.77 -16.59
CA ALA A 29 -11.89 -29.99 -17.29
C ALA A 29 -13.01 -29.05 -16.78
N ASP A 30 -13.08 -28.79 -15.47
CA ASP A 30 -14.08 -27.90 -14.88
C ASP A 30 -13.86 -26.43 -15.33
N ILE A 31 -12.60 -25.99 -15.44
CA ILE A 31 -12.25 -24.64 -15.91
C ILE A 31 -12.49 -24.49 -17.42
N GLU A 32 -12.20 -25.54 -18.21
CA GLU A 32 -12.50 -25.57 -19.65
C GLU A 32 -14.01 -25.47 -19.94
N GLN A 33 -14.85 -26.08 -19.10
CA GLN A 33 -16.32 -25.94 -19.20
C GLN A 33 -16.80 -24.50 -18.96
N LEU A 34 -16.03 -23.70 -18.22
CA LEU A 34 -16.27 -22.27 -18.03
C LEU A 34 -15.72 -21.41 -19.18
N GLY A 35 -15.16 -22.04 -20.24
CA GLY A 35 -14.64 -21.38 -21.43
C GLY A 35 -13.21 -20.86 -21.28
N LEU A 36 -12.48 -21.29 -20.25
CA LEU A 36 -11.12 -20.84 -19.97
C LEU A 36 -10.11 -21.95 -20.31
N LEU A 37 -9.09 -21.61 -21.10
CA LEU A 37 -7.99 -22.52 -21.43
C LEU A 37 -6.80 -22.20 -20.53
N ILE A 38 -6.47 -23.11 -19.61
CA ILE A 38 -5.34 -22.98 -18.70
C ILE A 38 -4.44 -24.20 -18.84
N ALA A 39 -3.13 -23.96 -18.99
CA ALA A 39 -2.16 -25.04 -19.06
C ALA A 39 -2.21 -25.88 -17.77
N ARG A 40 -2.18 -27.21 -17.93
CA ARG A 40 -2.21 -28.17 -16.82
C ARG A 40 -1.14 -27.88 -15.77
N ASP A 41 0.05 -27.46 -16.19
CA ASP A 41 1.16 -27.15 -15.28
C ASP A 41 0.84 -25.94 -14.38
N ASN A 42 0.12 -24.94 -14.89
CA ASN A 42 -0.33 -23.80 -14.11
C ASN A 42 -1.38 -24.24 -13.07
N VAL A 43 -2.30 -25.13 -13.47
CA VAL A 43 -3.28 -25.73 -12.54
C VAL A 43 -2.58 -26.54 -11.45
N ALA A 44 -1.57 -27.33 -11.82
CA ALA A 44 -0.77 -28.10 -10.87
C ALA A 44 -0.03 -27.17 -9.89
N GLN A 45 0.58 -26.09 -10.38
CA GLN A 45 1.26 -25.10 -9.54
C GLN A 45 0.30 -24.48 -8.52
N VAL A 46 -0.89 -24.07 -8.95
CA VAL A 46 -1.93 -23.52 -8.04
C VAL A 46 -2.40 -24.57 -7.04
N PHE A 47 -2.66 -25.80 -7.50
CA PHE A 47 -3.15 -26.89 -6.66
C PHE A 47 -2.17 -27.27 -5.54
N TYR A 48 -0.86 -27.28 -5.84
CA TYR A 48 0.18 -27.53 -4.85
C TYR A 48 0.57 -26.30 -4.03
N GLY A 49 0.13 -25.10 -4.44
CA GLY A 49 0.43 -23.84 -3.77
C GLY A 49 -0.14 -23.76 -2.35
N PRO A 50 0.47 -22.96 -1.46
CA PRO A 50 0.02 -22.79 -0.08
C PRO A 50 -1.47 -22.44 0.09
N TYR A 51 -2.04 -21.62 -0.81
CA TYR A 51 -3.45 -21.26 -0.76
C TYR A 51 -4.38 -22.48 -0.90
N ALA A 52 -4.17 -23.27 -1.96
CA ALA A 52 -4.99 -24.42 -2.25
C ALA A 52 -4.64 -25.59 -1.34
N SER A 53 -3.36 -25.81 -1.04
CA SER A 53 -2.89 -26.90 -0.17
C SER A 53 -3.46 -28.27 -0.56
N ARG A 54 -3.48 -28.57 -1.87
CA ARG A 54 -4.08 -29.78 -2.46
C ARG A 54 -5.61 -29.88 -2.30
N ASP A 55 -6.30 -28.79 -2.03
CA ASP A 55 -7.76 -28.68 -2.08
C ASP A 55 -8.19 -28.23 -3.49
N SER A 56 -8.96 -29.08 -4.18
CA SER A 56 -9.41 -28.82 -5.54
C SER A 56 -10.36 -27.61 -5.64
N GLU A 57 -11.19 -27.38 -4.64
CA GLU A 57 -12.16 -26.28 -4.67
C GLU A 57 -11.46 -24.95 -4.42
N LYS A 58 -10.48 -24.90 -3.51
CA LYS A 58 -9.62 -23.71 -3.34
C LYS A 58 -8.76 -23.44 -4.57
N ALA A 59 -8.24 -24.48 -5.23
CA ALA A 59 -7.49 -24.31 -6.47
C ALA A 59 -8.34 -23.66 -7.56
N LYS A 60 -9.57 -24.14 -7.76
CA LYS A 60 -10.54 -23.53 -8.69
C LYS A 60 -10.88 -22.10 -8.29
N GLU A 61 -11.16 -21.86 -7.01
CA GLU A 61 -11.47 -20.53 -6.47
C GLU A 61 -10.34 -19.54 -6.81
N LEU A 62 -9.08 -19.91 -6.57
CA LEU A 62 -7.94 -19.07 -6.90
C LEU A 62 -7.77 -18.83 -8.41
N LEU A 63 -7.94 -19.87 -9.23
CA LEU A 63 -7.90 -19.73 -10.70
C LEU A 63 -8.98 -18.77 -11.21
N MET A 64 -10.19 -18.83 -10.65
CA MET A 64 -11.27 -17.91 -10.99
C MET A 64 -10.98 -16.47 -10.53
N MET A 65 -10.46 -16.28 -9.32
CA MET A 65 -10.06 -14.95 -8.84
C MET A 65 -8.92 -14.35 -9.67
N LEU A 66 -7.95 -15.16 -10.09
CA LEU A 66 -6.89 -14.77 -11.01
C LEU A 66 -7.49 -14.26 -12.33
N ARG A 67 -8.41 -15.03 -12.91
CA ARG A 67 -9.08 -14.63 -14.15
C ARG A 67 -9.84 -13.32 -14.00
N TYR A 68 -10.62 -13.16 -12.93
CA TYR A 68 -11.34 -11.92 -12.67
C TYR A 68 -10.41 -10.72 -12.50
N ALA A 69 -9.28 -10.91 -11.80
CA ALA A 69 -8.27 -9.87 -11.66
C ALA A 69 -7.61 -9.53 -13.01
N GLU A 70 -7.38 -10.49 -13.89
CA GLU A 70 -6.90 -10.25 -15.27
C GLU A 70 -7.92 -9.47 -16.11
N ASP A 71 -9.20 -9.80 -15.99
CA ASP A 71 -10.32 -9.12 -16.68
C ASP A 71 -10.59 -7.70 -16.11
N GLY A 72 -9.83 -7.27 -15.10
CA GLY A 72 -9.93 -5.93 -14.54
C GLY A 72 -10.95 -5.79 -13.41
N ARG A 73 -11.49 -6.88 -12.89
CA ARG A 73 -12.51 -6.83 -11.83
C ARG A 73 -11.88 -6.60 -10.45
N ILE A 74 -12.49 -5.70 -9.68
CA ILE A 74 -12.22 -5.47 -8.26
C ILE A 74 -13.52 -5.74 -7.50
N GLU A 75 -13.43 -6.47 -6.39
CA GLU A 75 -14.57 -6.71 -5.49
C GLU A 75 -14.86 -5.48 -4.65
N GLU A 76 -16.14 -5.17 -4.47
CA GLU A 76 -16.57 -4.01 -3.67
C GLU A 76 -16.20 -4.15 -2.19
N ILE A 77 -16.07 -3.03 -1.50
CA ILE A 77 -15.88 -3.02 -0.04
C ILE A 77 -17.19 -3.44 0.61
N CYS A 78 -17.16 -4.52 1.39
CA CYS A 78 -18.33 -5.04 2.08
C CYS A 78 -18.08 -5.08 3.60
N PRO A 79 -18.72 -4.20 4.40
CA PRO A 79 -18.49 -4.12 5.84
C PRO A 79 -18.80 -5.42 6.61
N SER A 80 -19.68 -6.27 6.08
CA SER A 80 -20.01 -7.56 6.70
C SER A 80 -18.94 -8.64 6.51
N ILE A 81 -17.93 -8.42 5.65
CA ILE A 81 -16.87 -9.39 5.40
C ILE A 81 -15.73 -9.19 6.40
N GLY A 82 -15.48 -10.21 7.22
CA GLY A 82 -14.29 -10.27 8.06
C GLY A 82 -13.03 -10.52 7.22
N MET A 83 -12.29 -9.45 6.91
CA MET A 83 -11.01 -9.54 6.20
C MET A 83 -10.00 -10.37 7.01
N ARG A 84 -9.29 -11.30 6.35
CA ARG A 84 -8.30 -12.14 7.04
C ARG A 84 -6.88 -11.59 6.96
N GLY A 85 -6.64 -10.67 6.03
CA GLY A 85 -5.34 -10.06 5.76
C GLY A 85 -4.36 -11.00 5.04
N ALA A 86 -3.07 -10.69 5.15
CA ALA A 86 -1.99 -11.38 4.46
C ALA A 86 -0.96 -11.98 5.42
N GLN A 87 -0.37 -13.11 5.03
CA GLN A 87 0.77 -13.69 5.73
C GLN A 87 2.05 -12.90 5.45
N ASN A 88 2.91 -12.81 6.45
CA ASN A 88 4.25 -12.25 6.28
C ASN A 88 5.19 -13.28 5.63
N ILE A 89 5.86 -12.87 4.56
CA ILE A 89 6.95 -13.62 3.95
C ILE A 89 8.17 -12.73 3.76
N ARG A 90 9.30 -13.13 4.36
CA ARG A 90 10.63 -12.52 4.12
C ARG A 90 10.55 -10.99 4.12
N SER A 91 10.06 -10.41 5.21
CA SER A 91 9.95 -8.96 5.37
C SER A 91 8.91 -8.29 4.46
N SER A 92 7.80 -8.95 4.15
CA SER A 92 6.73 -8.35 3.31
C SER A 92 5.80 -7.39 4.06
N CYS A 93 6.04 -7.12 5.35
CA CYS A 93 5.15 -6.33 6.20
C CYS A 93 4.94 -4.89 5.69
N TYR A 94 5.97 -4.28 5.09
CA TYR A 94 5.87 -2.95 4.46
C TYR A 94 4.81 -2.95 3.35
N LEU A 95 4.86 -3.95 2.45
CA LEU A 95 3.95 -4.08 1.33
C LEU A 95 2.55 -4.46 1.78
N ASN A 96 2.44 -5.45 2.67
CA ASN A 96 1.15 -5.88 3.21
C ASN A 96 0.42 -4.73 3.90
N SER A 97 1.14 -3.95 4.73
CA SER A 97 0.58 -2.79 5.43
C SER A 97 0.18 -1.68 4.46
N LEU A 98 1.01 -1.43 3.44
CA LEU A 98 0.76 -0.44 2.41
C LEU A 98 -0.49 -0.77 1.57
N LEU A 99 -0.58 -2.00 1.07
CA LEU A 99 -1.76 -2.43 0.30
C LEU A 99 -3.02 -2.44 1.15
N PHE A 100 -2.92 -2.77 2.44
CA PHE A 100 -4.05 -2.69 3.36
C PHE A 100 -4.57 -1.25 3.48
N VAL A 101 -3.71 -0.26 3.74
CA VAL A 101 -4.17 1.14 3.87
C VAL A 101 -4.69 1.76 2.58
N MET A 102 -4.21 1.29 1.43
CA MET A 102 -4.64 1.78 0.12
C MET A 102 -5.97 1.16 -0.32
N PHE A 103 -6.31 -0.07 0.09
CA PHE A 103 -7.40 -0.81 -0.56
C PHE A 103 -8.39 -1.50 0.37
N ALA A 104 -8.13 -1.62 1.68
CA ALA A 104 -9.02 -2.35 2.58
C ALA A 104 -10.39 -1.66 2.70
N HIS A 105 -10.40 -0.41 3.16
CA HIS A 105 -11.61 0.33 3.50
C HIS A 105 -11.73 1.66 2.74
N THR A 106 -11.05 1.79 1.60
CA THR A 106 -11.17 2.95 0.71
C THR A 106 -11.12 2.52 -0.74
N ASP A 107 -11.94 3.17 -1.58
CA ASP A 107 -12.00 2.96 -3.03
C ASP A 107 -11.19 4.02 -3.80
N VAL A 108 -10.60 4.99 -3.11
CA VAL A 108 -9.93 6.14 -3.74
C VAL A 108 -8.74 5.72 -4.62
N PHE A 109 -8.08 4.62 -4.28
CA PHE A 109 -6.97 4.08 -5.05
C PHE A 109 -7.40 3.05 -6.11
N GLU A 110 -8.68 2.69 -6.22
CA GLU A 110 -9.12 1.74 -7.25
C GLU A 110 -8.97 2.25 -8.68
N PRO A 111 -9.25 3.54 -9.00
CA PRO A 111 -9.10 4.05 -10.37
C PRO A 111 -7.74 3.79 -11.00
N ILE A 112 -6.64 3.87 -10.22
CA ILE A 112 -5.28 3.62 -10.73
C ILE A 112 -5.06 2.15 -11.12
N LEU A 113 -5.85 1.22 -10.56
CA LEU A 113 -5.83 -0.19 -10.96
C LEU A 113 -6.67 -0.50 -12.20
N TYR A 114 -7.51 0.42 -12.69
CA TYR A 114 -8.25 0.25 -13.95
C TYR A 114 -7.50 0.79 -15.17
N LYS A 115 -6.35 1.46 -14.97
CA LYS A 115 -5.55 2.00 -16.06
C LYS A 115 -5.10 0.90 -17.02
N ARG A 116 -5.25 1.16 -18.33
CA ARG A 116 -4.83 0.25 -19.39
C ARG A 116 -3.43 0.63 -19.85
N PHE A 117 -2.48 -0.28 -19.67
CA PHE A 117 -1.10 -0.13 -20.12
C PHE A 117 -0.92 -0.92 -21.42
N GLU A 118 -1.41 -0.38 -22.54
CA GLU A 118 -1.46 -1.08 -23.84
C GLU A 118 -0.06 -1.57 -24.27
N ASP A 119 0.97 -0.78 -23.99
CA ASP A 119 2.35 -1.05 -24.41
C ASP A 119 3.20 -1.81 -23.37
N SER A 120 2.64 -2.16 -22.20
CA SER A 120 3.43 -2.82 -21.14
C SER A 120 2.71 -3.99 -20.48
N VAL A 121 3.08 -5.20 -20.90
CA VAL A 121 2.63 -6.46 -20.28
C VAL A 121 3.05 -6.53 -18.80
N ALA A 122 4.21 -5.97 -18.44
CA ALA A 122 4.66 -5.92 -17.05
C ALA A 122 3.68 -5.14 -16.16
N HIS A 123 3.26 -3.96 -16.60
CA HIS A 123 2.29 -3.13 -15.88
C HIS A 123 0.89 -3.76 -15.84
N GLN A 124 0.44 -4.40 -16.93
CA GLN A 124 -0.82 -5.16 -16.94
C GLN A 124 -0.79 -6.29 -15.91
N ASN A 125 0.29 -7.07 -15.86
CA ASN A 125 0.48 -8.16 -14.91
C ASN A 125 0.55 -7.65 -13.47
N MET A 126 1.23 -6.52 -13.23
CA MET A 126 1.26 -5.84 -11.94
C MET A 126 -0.14 -5.46 -11.48
N CYS A 127 -0.91 -4.77 -12.33
CA CYS A 127 -2.28 -4.37 -11.99
C CYS A 127 -3.16 -5.60 -11.70
N ALA A 128 -3.06 -6.67 -12.50
CA ALA A 128 -3.77 -7.92 -12.23
C ALA A 128 -3.34 -8.56 -10.89
N GLY A 129 -2.05 -8.51 -10.55
CA GLY A 129 -1.55 -8.97 -9.25
C GLY A 129 -2.12 -8.18 -8.07
N LEU A 130 -2.13 -6.85 -8.17
CA LEU A 130 -2.70 -5.97 -7.16
C LEU A 130 -4.21 -6.20 -7.00
N ARG A 131 -4.95 -6.29 -8.12
CA ARG A 131 -6.40 -6.60 -8.09
C ARG A 131 -6.68 -7.96 -7.44
N LEU A 132 -5.88 -8.99 -7.72
CA LEU A 132 -6.00 -10.29 -7.04
C LEU A 132 -5.84 -10.14 -5.53
N TRP A 133 -4.78 -9.44 -5.09
CA TRP A 133 -4.50 -9.23 -3.67
C TRP A 133 -5.67 -8.51 -2.98
N VAL A 134 -6.19 -7.44 -3.60
CA VAL A 134 -7.35 -6.69 -3.11
C VAL A 134 -8.61 -7.55 -3.05
N ASN A 135 -8.89 -8.32 -4.10
CA ASN A 135 -10.07 -9.20 -4.16
C ASN A 135 -10.02 -10.28 -3.08
N MET A 136 -8.86 -10.87 -2.85
CA MET A 136 -8.68 -11.85 -1.77
C MET A 136 -8.94 -11.21 -0.40
N LEU A 137 -8.42 -10.01 -0.17
CA LEU A 137 -8.66 -9.27 1.07
C LEU A 137 -10.16 -9.01 1.30
N ARG A 138 -10.83 -8.41 0.31
CA ARG A 138 -12.24 -7.97 0.40
C ARG A 138 -13.25 -9.11 0.38
N THR A 139 -12.85 -10.30 -0.07
CA THR A 139 -13.68 -11.52 0.00
C THR A 139 -13.38 -12.38 1.23
N GLY A 140 -12.61 -11.86 2.20
CA GLY A 140 -12.32 -12.55 3.46
C GLY A 140 -11.40 -13.76 3.30
N LYS A 141 -10.61 -13.81 2.23
CA LYS A 141 -9.64 -14.88 1.99
C LYS A 141 -8.31 -14.50 2.62
N LEU A 142 -7.66 -15.47 3.25
CA LEU A 142 -6.29 -15.27 3.73
C LEU A 142 -5.36 -15.21 2.52
N ILE A 143 -4.60 -14.12 2.40
CA ILE A 143 -3.59 -13.98 1.37
C ILE A 143 -2.34 -14.72 1.85
N THR A 144 -2.05 -15.84 1.20
CA THR A 144 -0.92 -16.69 1.56
C THR A 144 0.39 -16.18 0.97
N CYS A 145 1.50 -16.61 1.55
CA CYS A 145 2.84 -16.12 1.20
C CYS A 145 3.17 -16.22 -0.30
N ASP A 146 2.71 -17.26 -0.98
CA ASP A 146 2.91 -17.46 -2.42
C ASP A 146 2.20 -16.41 -3.28
N ILE A 147 1.08 -15.86 -2.82
CA ILE A 147 0.38 -14.78 -3.50
C ILE A 147 1.13 -13.48 -3.32
N THR A 148 1.54 -13.15 -2.09
CA THR A 148 2.35 -11.96 -1.82
C THR A 148 3.67 -11.99 -2.58
N ASP A 149 4.35 -13.15 -2.64
CA ASP A 149 5.58 -13.33 -3.43
C ASP A 149 5.36 -13.10 -4.93
N GLN A 150 4.23 -13.56 -5.48
CA GLN A 150 3.88 -13.30 -6.88
C GLN A 150 3.63 -11.81 -7.14
N VAL A 151 2.94 -11.13 -6.22
CA VAL A 151 2.73 -9.67 -6.30
C VAL A 151 4.06 -8.94 -6.24
N ARG A 152 4.93 -9.29 -5.30
CA ARG A 152 6.30 -8.78 -5.16
C ARG A 152 7.12 -8.94 -6.45
N ALA A 153 7.08 -10.12 -7.07
CA ALA A 153 7.78 -10.37 -8.33
C ALA A 153 7.25 -9.49 -9.48
N LYS A 154 5.93 -9.35 -9.59
CA LYS A 154 5.29 -8.50 -10.60
C LYS A 154 5.62 -7.01 -10.40
N LEU A 155 5.62 -6.56 -9.14
CA LEU A 155 6.00 -5.21 -8.75
C LEU A 155 7.45 -4.91 -9.11
N SER A 156 8.37 -5.80 -8.75
CA SER A 156 9.81 -5.63 -9.02
C SER A 156 10.08 -5.42 -10.52
N ILE A 157 9.42 -6.19 -11.38
CA ILE A 157 9.56 -6.07 -12.84
C ILE A 157 8.93 -4.77 -13.35
N ALA A 158 7.70 -4.45 -12.94
CA ALA A 158 6.97 -3.29 -13.47
C ALA A 158 7.51 -1.94 -12.97
N CYS A 159 8.04 -1.90 -11.74
CA CYS A 159 8.61 -0.70 -11.14
C CYS A 159 10.11 -0.54 -11.45
N GLU A 160 10.71 -1.42 -12.25
CA GLU A 160 12.16 -1.48 -12.49
C GLU A 160 12.96 -1.38 -11.18
N TRP A 161 12.50 -2.14 -10.17
CA TRP A 161 13.02 -2.04 -8.82
C TRP A 161 14.27 -2.93 -8.68
N ASP A 162 15.38 -2.46 -9.24
CA ASP A 162 16.65 -3.20 -9.31
C ASP A 162 17.23 -3.56 -7.94
N SER A 163 17.00 -2.72 -6.93
CA SER A 163 17.43 -2.94 -5.54
C SER A 163 16.51 -3.86 -4.75
N PHE A 164 15.42 -4.37 -5.37
CA PHE A 164 14.46 -5.20 -4.67
C PHE A 164 15.08 -6.52 -4.21
N ASP A 165 15.39 -6.62 -2.92
CA ASP A 165 15.70 -7.89 -2.30
C ASP A 165 14.45 -8.42 -1.59
N LYS A 166 14.01 -9.60 -2.03
CA LYS A 166 12.88 -10.30 -1.42
C LYS A 166 13.12 -10.66 0.05
N ASN A 167 14.33 -10.49 0.57
CA ASN A 167 14.69 -10.74 1.97
C ASN A 167 15.03 -9.47 2.76
N SER A 168 15.06 -8.29 2.14
CA SER A 168 15.20 -7.01 2.85
C SER A 168 13.82 -6.45 3.23
N GLU A 169 13.80 -5.76 4.36
CA GLU A 169 12.75 -4.78 4.63
C GLU A 169 12.97 -3.58 3.72
N GLU A 170 11.89 -3.06 3.16
CA GLU A 170 11.89 -1.84 2.35
C GLU A 170 11.20 -0.71 3.13
N ASP A 171 11.57 0.52 2.81
CA ASP A 171 10.85 1.68 3.34
C ASP A 171 9.48 1.81 2.65
N VAL A 172 8.44 2.01 3.46
CA VAL A 172 7.05 2.12 2.97
C VAL A 172 6.85 3.33 2.05
N SER A 173 7.52 4.45 2.29
CA SER A 173 7.44 5.62 1.40
C SER A 173 8.11 5.35 0.05
N GLU A 174 9.25 4.65 0.02
CA GLU A 174 9.86 4.24 -1.24
C GLU A 174 8.92 3.28 -1.99
N ALA A 175 8.39 2.26 -1.30
CA ALA A 175 7.44 1.33 -1.90
C ALA A 175 6.21 2.05 -2.47
N PHE A 176 5.62 2.99 -1.71
CA PHE A 176 4.50 3.79 -2.18
C PHE A 176 4.86 4.61 -3.41
N MET A 177 5.99 5.32 -3.39
CA MET A 177 6.45 6.14 -4.51
C MET A 177 6.65 5.31 -5.77
N ARG A 178 7.36 4.18 -5.69
CA ARG A 178 7.61 3.27 -6.82
C ARG A 178 6.32 2.69 -7.41
N ILE A 179 5.44 2.17 -6.55
CA ILE A 179 4.17 1.57 -6.98
C ILE A 179 3.28 2.62 -7.65
N THR A 180 3.15 3.79 -7.03
CA THR A 180 2.27 4.84 -7.55
C THR A 180 2.85 5.54 -8.77
N GLU A 181 4.18 5.60 -8.91
CA GLU A 181 4.85 6.00 -10.14
C GLU A 181 4.59 5.02 -11.27
N ALA A 182 4.80 3.71 -11.08
CA ALA A 182 4.51 2.69 -12.08
C ALA A 182 3.02 2.67 -12.48
N LEU A 183 2.12 2.93 -11.53
CA LEU A 183 0.68 3.05 -11.81
C LEU A 183 0.28 4.37 -12.48
N HIS A 184 1.23 5.28 -12.75
CA HIS A 184 1.00 6.63 -13.25
C HIS A 184 -0.06 7.38 -12.42
N MET A 185 -0.03 7.22 -11.09
CA MET A 185 -0.92 7.94 -10.19
C MET A 185 -0.66 9.45 -10.35
N PRO A 186 -1.68 10.31 -10.50
CA PRO A 186 -1.48 11.75 -10.66
C PRO A 186 -0.63 12.34 -9.54
N LEU A 187 0.21 13.32 -9.89
CA LEU A 187 0.99 14.07 -8.92
C LEU A 187 0.12 15.13 -8.25
N LEU A 188 0.30 15.29 -6.93
CA LEU A 188 -0.19 16.45 -6.20
C LEU A 188 0.74 17.61 -6.52
N THR A 189 0.15 18.77 -6.84
CA THR A 189 0.91 20.00 -7.05
C THR A 189 0.87 20.83 -5.76
N PHE A 190 2.03 21.32 -5.35
CA PHE A 190 2.26 22.13 -4.16
C PHE A 190 2.82 23.48 -4.60
N LEU A 191 2.29 24.59 -4.09
CA LEU A 191 3.01 25.87 -4.17
C LEU A 191 4.01 25.98 -3.01
N VAL A 192 5.15 26.59 -3.29
CA VAL A 192 6.23 26.86 -2.35
C VAL A 192 6.61 28.32 -2.49
N ASP A 193 6.53 29.08 -1.38
CA ASP A 193 6.93 30.48 -1.37
C ASP A 193 8.39 30.63 -0.86
N TYR A 194 9.25 31.26 -1.64
CA TYR A 194 10.61 31.59 -1.22
C TYR A 194 10.66 33.06 -0.82
N ALA A 195 10.99 33.36 0.44
CA ALA A 195 11.14 34.73 0.90
C ALA A 195 12.59 35.20 0.69
N HIS A 196 12.82 35.96 -0.38
CA HIS A 196 14.08 36.69 -0.57
C HIS A 196 14.08 37.97 0.27
N GLU A 197 15.23 38.35 0.84
CA GLU A 197 15.39 39.49 1.77
C GLU A 197 15.13 40.87 1.10
N GLY A 198 13.87 41.20 0.82
CA GLY A 198 13.39 42.59 0.72
C GLY A 198 12.88 43.08 -0.62
N LEU A 199 12.81 42.25 -1.67
CA LEU A 199 12.09 42.57 -2.90
C LEU A 199 11.38 41.32 -3.40
N GLU A 200 10.05 41.36 -3.48
CA GLU A 200 9.28 40.34 -4.22
C GLU A 200 9.83 40.29 -5.65
N ILE A 201 10.33 39.13 -6.08
CA ILE A 201 10.71 38.87 -7.47
C ILE A 201 9.62 37.98 -8.07
N PRO A 202 8.70 38.54 -8.88
CA PRO A 202 7.69 37.74 -9.57
C PRO A 202 8.35 36.61 -10.37
N ASN A 203 7.84 35.38 -10.20
CA ASN A 203 8.32 34.12 -10.79
C ASN A 203 9.58 33.49 -10.15
N GLN A 204 10.19 34.07 -9.12
CA GLN A 204 11.26 33.41 -8.33
C GLN A 204 10.82 33.07 -6.92
N ASP A 205 9.85 33.81 -6.39
CA ASP A 205 9.35 33.64 -5.02
C ASP A 205 8.22 32.63 -4.92
N HIS A 206 7.69 32.13 -6.04
CA HIS A 206 6.57 31.20 -6.09
C HIS A 206 6.94 30.03 -7.00
N LYS A 207 7.24 28.85 -6.43
CA LYS A 207 7.60 27.65 -7.17
C LYS A 207 6.57 26.56 -6.95
N PHE A 208 6.13 25.94 -8.04
CA PHE A 208 5.33 24.72 -7.95
C PHE A 208 6.26 23.50 -7.79
N GLU A 209 6.03 22.71 -6.76
CA GLU A 209 6.61 21.39 -6.57
C GLU A 209 5.54 20.32 -6.76
N GLN A 210 5.94 19.13 -7.23
CA GLN A 210 5.01 18.03 -7.48
C GLN A 210 5.46 16.78 -6.74
N GLY A 211 4.51 16.04 -6.17
CA GLY A 211 4.80 14.81 -5.44
C GLY A 211 3.55 14.02 -5.08
N ARG A 212 3.73 12.83 -4.49
CA ARG A 212 2.61 11.96 -4.05
C ARG A 212 2.51 11.84 -2.53
N LEU A 213 3.57 12.23 -1.82
CA LEU A 213 3.65 12.27 -0.37
C LEU A 213 4.08 13.67 0.08
N LEU A 214 3.47 14.14 1.15
CA LEU A 214 3.92 15.31 1.91
C LEU A 214 4.91 14.86 2.98
N ASN A 215 6.15 15.33 2.89
CA ASN A 215 7.18 15.04 3.88
C ASN A 215 7.07 16.02 5.04
N VAL A 216 6.57 15.56 6.19
CA VAL A 216 6.44 16.37 7.41
C VAL A 216 7.63 16.07 8.31
N ILE A 217 8.44 17.08 8.61
CA ILE A 217 9.57 16.96 9.50
C ILE A 217 9.06 17.05 10.94
N VAL A 218 9.39 16.06 11.77
CA VAL A 218 9.08 16.12 13.20
C VAL A 218 10.22 16.85 13.91
N PRO A 219 10.03 18.09 14.40
CA PRO A 219 11.09 18.89 15.00
C PRO A 219 11.57 18.32 16.34
N LEU A 220 12.79 18.68 16.76
CA LEU A 220 13.35 18.41 18.10
C LEU A 220 12.67 19.30 19.18
N GLY A 221 12.68 18.91 20.47
CA GLY A 221 11.87 19.56 21.54
C GLY A 221 11.18 18.61 22.56
N GLU A 222 9.87 18.74 22.76
CA GLU A 222 9.09 17.94 23.74
C GLU A 222 8.83 16.47 23.36
N ALA A 223 8.27 15.68 24.30
CA ALA A 223 7.98 14.25 24.10
C ALA A 223 6.73 13.96 23.24
N LYS A 224 5.83 14.94 23.11
CA LYS A 224 4.65 14.86 22.24
C LYS A 224 4.57 16.12 21.38
N ILE A 225 4.06 15.98 20.16
CA ILE A 225 3.77 17.10 19.26
C ILE A 225 2.50 16.79 18.46
N SER A 226 1.65 17.77 18.21
CA SER A 226 0.51 17.56 17.29
C SER A 226 0.97 17.53 15.83
N LEU A 227 0.27 16.77 14.98
CA LEU A 227 0.52 16.77 13.54
C LEU A 227 0.43 18.20 12.97
N GLN A 228 -0.52 18.99 13.48
CA GLN A 228 -0.66 20.39 13.10
C GLN A 228 0.59 21.22 13.42
N GLU A 229 1.17 21.08 14.61
CA GLU A 229 2.43 21.76 14.95
C GLU A 229 3.61 21.26 14.11
N ALA A 230 3.67 19.97 13.79
CA ALA A 230 4.73 19.41 12.93
C ALA A 230 4.63 19.94 11.49
N ILE A 231 3.41 20.01 10.92
CA ILE A 231 3.14 20.62 9.61
C ILE A 231 3.54 22.10 9.66
N ASN A 232 3.08 22.84 10.67
CA ASN A 232 3.43 24.25 10.82
C ASN A 232 4.95 24.47 11.04
N SER A 233 5.66 23.55 11.68
CA SER A 233 7.12 23.65 11.80
C SER A 233 7.84 23.33 10.49
N THR A 234 7.24 22.50 9.64
CA THR A 234 7.83 22.11 8.34
C THR A 234 7.53 23.15 7.26
N PHE A 235 6.32 23.71 7.29
CA PHE A 235 5.74 24.52 6.21
C PHE A 235 5.33 25.93 6.66
N GLY A 236 5.07 26.14 7.95
CA GLY A 236 4.68 27.43 8.50
C GLY A 236 5.86 28.39 8.63
N ASP A 237 5.58 29.67 8.40
CA ASP A 237 6.53 30.78 8.40
C ASP A 237 7.53 30.74 9.56
N THR A 238 8.76 30.30 9.30
CA THR A 238 9.87 30.58 10.21
C THR A 238 10.36 32.00 9.93
N ILE A 239 9.65 33.02 10.44
CA ILE A 239 10.26 34.34 10.65
C ILE A 239 11.21 34.22 11.84
N ALA A 240 12.35 33.58 11.64
CA ALA A 240 13.51 33.73 12.50
C ALA A 240 14.43 34.75 11.83
N MET A 241 14.33 36.02 12.25
CA MET A 241 15.36 37.01 11.96
C MET A 241 16.69 36.52 12.53
N ASN A 242 17.55 35.97 11.69
CA ASN A 242 18.98 35.91 11.96
C ASN A 242 19.73 36.48 10.76
N ARG A 243 20.52 37.51 11.06
CA ARG A 243 21.24 38.37 10.12
C ARG A 243 22.04 37.52 9.11
N GLY A 244 21.63 37.55 7.84
CA GLY A 244 22.45 37.13 6.70
C GLY A 244 22.14 35.76 6.08
N GLY A 245 20.88 35.32 6.05
CA GLY A 245 20.49 34.05 5.41
C GLY A 245 19.06 34.09 4.85
N SER A 246 18.91 33.68 3.59
CA SER A 246 17.61 33.52 2.90
C SER A 246 16.67 32.60 3.70
N VAL A 247 15.40 32.99 3.80
CA VAL A 247 14.35 32.30 4.56
C VAL A 247 13.43 31.57 3.57
N ASN A 248 13.26 30.26 3.72
CA ASN A 248 12.30 29.48 2.93
C ASN A 248 10.97 29.40 3.71
N ALA A 249 9.85 29.77 3.10
CA ALA A 249 8.51 29.69 3.69
C ALA A 249 7.59 28.83 2.82
N LEU A 250 7.55 27.51 3.06
CA LEU A 250 6.77 26.60 2.23
C LEU A 250 5.26 26.75 2.44
N LYS A 251 4.61 27.65 1.71
CA LYS A 251 3.17 27.85 1.79
C LYS A 251 2.39 26.96 0.81
N LEU A 252 1.86 25.86 1.32
CA LEU A 252 1.16 24.86 0.50
C LEU A 252 -0.15 25.44 -0.08
N THR A 253 -0.18 25.63 -1.39
CA THR A 253 -1.32 26.23 -2.09
C THR A 253 -1.85 25.25 -3.14
N THR A 254 -3.12 24.91 -2.98
CA THR A 254 -4.03 24.17 -3.89
C THR A 254 -3.49 22.89 -4.53
N ILE A 255 -4.03 21.76 -4.09
CA ILE A 255 -3.80 20.45 -4.70
C ILE A 255 -4.60 20.34 -5.99
N TYR A 256 -3.92 20.53 -7.12
CA TYR A 256 -4.41 20.05 -8.42
C TYR A 256 -3.72 18.73 -8.74
N ALA A 257 -4.51 17.71 -9.04
CA ALA A 257 -4.01 16.54 -9.74
C ALA A 257 -3.62 16.99 -11.16
N SER A 258 -2.32 17.09 -11.43
CA SER A 258 -1.86 17.40 -12.78
C SER A 258 -1.96 16.12 -13.63
N PRO A 259 -2.63 16.14 -14.81
CA PRO A 259 -2.55 15.04 -15.74
C PRO A 259 -1.10 14.80 -16.14
N THR A 260 -0.64 13.55 -16.10
CA THR A 260 0.61 13.17 -16.76
C THR A 260 0.44 13.32 -18.27
N ASP A 261 1.48 13.80 -18.97
CA ASP A 261 1.45 14.06 -20.41
C ASP A 261 0.81 12.91 -21.21
N GLY A 262 -0.26 13.21 -21.97
CA GLY A 262 -0.93 12.28 -22.88
C GLY A 262 -2.30 11.76 -22.45
N ASP A 263 -2.70 11.92 -21.18
CA ASP A 263 -3.97 11.37 -20.68
C ASP A 263 -5.13 12.38 -20.78
N THR A 264 -6.09 12.11 -21.66
CA THR A 264 -7.41 12.77 -21.65
C THR A 264 -8.28 12.18 -20.53
N MET A 265 -7.88 12.39 -19.27
CA MET A 265 -8.53 11.79 -18.10
C MET A 265 -9.25 12.79 -17.22
N SER A 266 -10.39 13.29 -17.71
CA SER A 266 -11.38 13.95 -16.83
C SER A 266 -12.20 12.94 -16.00
N SER A 267 -12.17 11.64 -16.34
CA SER A 267 -12.99 10.59 -15.72
C SER A 267 -12.30 9.73 -14.67
N PHE A 268 -11.00 9.93 -14.41
CA PHE A 268 -10.21 9.07 -13.50
C PHE A 268 -9.63 9.81 -12.30
N LEU A 269 -9.93 11.09 -12.15
CA LEU A 269 -9.61 11.78 -10.91
C LEU A 269 -10.49 11.19 -9.80
N PRO A 270 -9.91 10.74 -8.68
CA PRO A 270 -10.71 10.29 -7.56
C PRO A 270 -11.65 11.42 -7.14
N LYS A 271 -12.90 11.07 -6.79
CA LYS A 271 -13.93 12.04 -6.40
C LYS A 271 -13.48 12.94 -5.23
N HIS A 272 -12.52 12.46 -4.45
CA HIS A 272 -11.87 13.15 -3.35
C HIS A 272 -10.35 12.98 -3.49
N PRO A 273 -9.56 14.07 -3.47
CA PRO A 273 -8.10 13.94 -3.42
C PRO A 273 -7.68 13.28 -2.10
N VAL A 274 -6.74 12.35 -2.16
CA VAL A 274 -6.07 11.77 -0.98
C VAL A 274 -4.68 12.37 -0.86
N ILE A 275 -4.31 12.70 0.37
CA ILE A 275 -3.01 13.23 0.74
C ILE A 275 -2.32 12.18 1.58
N GLY A 276 -1.24 11.59 1.05
CA GLY A 276 -0.31 10.82 1.86
C GLY A 276 0.67 11.76 2.56
N MET A 277 0.94 11.51 3.83
CA MET A 277 1.92 12.23 4.64
C MET A 277 2.91 11.24 5.24
N GLN A 278 4.20 11.52 5.04
CA GLN A 278 5.28 10.81 5.70
C GLN A 278 5.80 11.66 6.86
N LEU A 279 5.74 11.12 8.08
CA LEU A 279 6.33 11.80 9.24
C LEU A 279 7.78 11.36 9.40
N GLN A 280 8.71 12.31 9.24
CA GLN A 280 10.14 12.10 9.36
C GLN A 280 10.59 12.40 10.80
N ASP A 281 10.49 11.41 11.70
CA ASP A 281 11.06 11.49 13.05
C ASP A 281 12.43 10.80 13.11
N TYR A 282 13.50 11.58 12.88
CA TYR A 282 14.88 11.09 12.96
C TYR A 282 15.31 10.65 14.37
N THR A 283 14.57 11.03 15.42
CA THR A 283 14.93 10.74 16.81
C THR A 283 14.23 9.52 17.40
N ARG A 284 13.08 9.13 16.84
CA ARG A 284 12.24 8.01 17.29
C ARG A 284 11.84 8.08 18.76
N LYS A 285 11.63 9.29 19.28
CA LYS A 285 11.42 9.53 20.71
C LYS A 285 10.17 10.35 21.01
N ARG A 286 9.37 10.64 19.99
CA ARG A 286 8.17 11.46 20.13
C ARG A 286 6.95 10.73 19.63
N ALA A 287 5.87 10.86 20.39
CA ALA A 287 4.55 10.58 19.87
C ALA A 287 4.06 11.79 19.06
N VAL A 288 3.73 11.58 17.79
CA VAL A 288 3.00 12.57 17.01
C VAL A 288 1.51 12.30 17.20
N ILE A 289 0.77 13.30 17.65
CA ILE A 289 -0.67 13.20 17.86
C ILE A 289 -1.38 13.53 16.55
N ILE A 290 -2.01 12.53 15.94
CA ILE A 290 -2.68 12.66 14.64
C ILE A 290 -4.19 12.83 14.87
N PRO A 291 -4.79 14.00 14.54
CA PRO A 291 -6.22 14.19 14.69
C PRO A 291 -6.98 13.43 13.59
N GLU A 292 -8.19 12.94 13.91
CA GLU A 292 -9.07 12.32 12.91
C GLU A 292 -9.57 13.30 11.85
N ALA A 293 -9.61 14.59 12.20
CA ALA A 293 -9.98 15.67 11.31
C ALA A 293 -8.95 16.79 11.40
N LEU A 294 -8.29 17.07 10.29
CA LEU A 294 -7.32 18.14 10.16
C LEU A 294 -7.94 19.29 9.34
N PRO A 295 -7.95 20.55 9.82
CA PRO A 295 -8.53 21.67 9.05
C PRO A 295 -7.84 21.82 7.70
N HIS A 296 -8.60 21.97 6.61
CA HIS A 296 -8.02 22.18 5.27
C HIS A 296 -7.05 23.36 5.24
N SER A 297 -7.37 24.43 5.97
CA SER A 297 -6.60 25.67 6.01
C SER A 297 -5.16 25.52 6.48
N ILE A 298 -4.78 24.39 7.09
CA ILE A 298 -3.38 24.14 7.46
C ILE A 298 -2.54 23.67 6.26
N ILE A 299 -3.19 23.14 5.22
CA ILE A 299 -2.55 22.58 4.03
C ILE A 299 -2.96 23.34 2.76
N LEU A 300 -4.14 23.96 2.71
CA LEU A 300 -4.72 24.57 1.52
C LEU A 300 -5.00 26.06 1.77
N VAL A 301 -4.41 26.90 0.92
CA VAL A 301 -4.44 28.38 1.06
C VAL A 301 -5.59 29.03 0.27
N ASP A 302 -6.15 28.36 -0.73
CA ASP A 302 -7.25 28.87 -1.53
C ASP A 302 -8.32 27.78 -1.64
N ASP A 303 -9.52 28.01 -1.06
CA ASP A 303 -10.54 26.97 -1.01
C ASP A 303 -11.86 27.38 -1.65
N ALA A 304 -12.09 26.86 -2.86
CA ALA A 304 -13.40 26.70 -3.46
C ALA A 304 -14.07 25.37 -3.08
N SER A 305 -13.43 24.51 -2.28
CA SER A 305 -13.98 23.22 -1.84
C SER A 305 -15.05 23.40 -0.76
N ARG A 306 -15.94 22.39 -0.69
CA ARG A 306 -17.08 22.35 0.25
C ARG A 306 -16.72 21.73 1.60
N SER A 307 -15.59 21.03 1.73
CA SER A 307 -15.18 20.40 2.99
C SER A 307 -14.24 21.32 3.75
N LYS A 308 -14.40 21.40 5.07
CA LYS A 308 -13.54 22.21 5.95
C LYS A 308 -12.40 21.41 6.57
N PHE A 309 -12.40 20.08 6.40
CA PHE A 309 -11.50 19.15 7.09
C PHE A 309 -11.08 17.97 6.22
N LEU A 310 -9.78 17.63 6.29
CA LEU A 310 -9.20 16.38 5.81
C LEU A 310 -9.49 15.33 6.88
N ARG A 311 -9.99 14.17 6.47
CA ARG A 311 -10.35 13.10 7.42
C ARG A 311 -9.30 12.00 7.34
N LEU A 312 -8.72 11.65 8.48
CA LEU A 312 -7.81 10.53 8.54
C LEU A 312 -8.52 9.24 8.12
N ARG A 313 -7.99 8.56 7.09
CA ARG A 313 -8.55 7.28 6.61
C ARG A 313 -7.71 6.09 7.01
N SER A 314 -6.40 6.26 7.02
CA SER A 314 -5.51 5.15 7.33
C SER A 314 -4.13 5.61 7.77
N VAL A 315 -3.45 4.71 8.46
CA VAL A 315 -2.21 4.98 9.18
C VAL A 315 -1.32 3.74 9.10
N ILE A 316 -0.04 3.89 8.77
CA ILE A 316 0.95 2.82 8.86
C ILE A 316 1.93 3.17 9.98
N HIS A 317 2.15 2.24 10.90
CA HIS A 317 3.14 2.37 11.94
C HIS A 317 4.36 1.53 11.61
N HIS A 318 5.51 1.98 12.07
CA HIS A 318 6.74 1.21 12.03
C HIS A 318 7.27 1.00 13.46
N ARG A 319 7.41 -0.26 13.87
CA ARG A 319 8.01 -0.62 15.16
C ARG A 319 9.35 -1.30 14.92
N GLY A 320 10.45 -0.66 15.31
CA GLY A 320 11.79 -1.25 15.17
C GLY A 320 12.93 -0.22 15.17
N GLY A 321 14.13 -0.70 14.82
CA GLY A 321 15.33 0.09 14.55
C GLY A 321 15.44 0.55 13.10
N TYR A 322 16.61 1.09 12.71
CA TYR A 322 16.84 1.56 11.33
C TYR A 322 16.95 0.41 10.32
N ASP A 323 17.51 -0.71 10.75
CA ASP A 323 17.81 -1.86 9.87
C ASP A 323 16.89 -3.07 10.13
N TRP A 324 15.89 -2.91 11.01
CA TRP A 324 14.96 -3.97 11.39
C TRP A 324 13.68 -3.37 11.95
N GLY A 325 12.55 -3.99 11.67
CA GLY A 325 11.30 -3.56 12.24
C GLY A 325 10.10 -4.32 11.71
N HIS A 326 8.93 -3.77 12.01
CA HIS A 326 7.67 -4.35 11.63
C HIS A 326 6.69 -3.25 11.30
N TYR A 327 6.12 -3.34 10.11
CA TYR A 327 5.04 -2.48 9.68
C TYR A 327 3.70 -3.14 9.97
N PHE A 328 2.81 -2.38 10.60
CA PHE A 328 1.42 -2.72 10.79
C PHE A 328 0.60 -1.47 10.51
N SER A 329 -0.69 -1.64 10.26
CA SER A 329 -1.51 -0.52 9.82
C SER A 329 -2.89 -0.50 10.43
N TYR A 330 -3.49 0.68 10.34
CA TYR A 330 -4.85 0.97 10.76
C TYR A 330 -5.58 1.58 9.58
N SER A 331 -6.85 1.22 9.42
CA SER A 331 -7.75 1.93 8.50
C SER A 331 -9.13 2.00 9.09
N VAL A 332 -9.87 3.05 8.72
CA VAL A 332 -11.23 3.28 9.18
C VAL A 332 -12.19 2.95 8.05
N ASP A 333 -13.28 2.27 8.38
CA ASP A 333 -14.38 2.05 7.45
C ASP A 333 -15.36 3.24 7.42
N ASP A 334 -16.45 3.08 6.67
CA ASP A 334 -17.45 4.13 6.49
C ASP A 334 -18.36 4.28 7.72
N ASP A 335 -18.41 3.25 8.59
CA ASP A 335 -19.10 3.27 9.87
C ASP A 335 -18.23 3.87 11.00
N CYS A 336 -17.06 4.42 10.64
CA CYS A 336 -16.08 4.99 11.57
C CYS A 336 -15.48 3.97 12.54
N GLN A 337 -15.56 2.68 12.22
CA GLN A 337 -14.88 1.61 12.94
C GLN A 337 -13.44 1.49 12.43
N TRP A 338 -12.51 1.48 13.38
CA TRP A 338 -11.09 1.30 13.10
C TRP A 338 -10.71 -0.17 13.08
N TRP A 339 -9.89 -0.53 12.11
CA TRP A 339 -9.40 -1.88 11.87
C TRP A 339 -7.88 -1.88 11.89
N LYS A 340 -7.29 -2.74 12.71
CA LYS A 340 -5.84 -2.99 12.76
C LYS A 340 -5.50 -4.17 11.88
N PHE A 341 -4.53 -4.00 10.99
CA PHE A 341 -3.86 -5.07 10.26
C PHE A 341 -2.45 -5.30 10.82
N ASP A 342 -2.13 -6.55 11.15
CA ASP A 342 -0.84 -6.97 11.68
C ASP A 342 -0.49 -8.38 11.18
N ASP A 343 0.47 -8.48 10.26
CA ASP A 343 0.79 -9.73 9.58
C ASP A 343 1.60 -10.74 10.42
N LEU A 344 1.98 -10.37 11.64
CA LEU A 344 2.64 -11.26 12.60
C LEU A 344 1.67 -12.04 13.49
N LEU A 345 0.35 -11.76 13.46
CA LEU A 345 -0.64 -12.44 14.30
C LEU A 345 -0.79 -13.93 13.93
N GLU A 346 -0.64 -14.85 14.89
CA GLU A 346 -0.53 -16.28 14.58
C GLU A 346 -1.87 -16.98 14.23
N ASP A 347 -3.01 -16.39 14.57
CA ASP A 347 -4.34 -17.02 14.53
C ASP A 347 -5.03 -17.03 13.15
N GLY A 348 -4.32 -16.64 12.09
CA GLY A 348 -4.85 -16.60 10.72
C GLY A 348 -5.91 -15.51 10.49
N TYR A 349 -6.14 -14.64 11.48
CA TYR A 349 -6.91 -13.41 11.39
C TYR A 349 -5.96 -12.23 11.64
N LYS A 350 -5.42 -11.70 10.55
CA LYS A 350 -4.45 -10.60 10.61
C LYS A 350 -5.12 -9.24 10.74
N VAL A 351 -6.44 -9.18 10.62
CA VAL A 351 -7.24 -7.94 10.72
C VAL A 351 -8.18 -8.07 11.91
N SER A 352 -8.25 -7.02 12.74
CA SER A 352 -9.09 -6.98 13.94
C SER A 352 -9.69 -5.59 14.13
N ALA A 353 -10.94 -5.53 14.59
CA ALA A 353 -11.55 -4.27 15.00
C ALA A 353 -10.87 -3.77 16.29
N ILE A 354 -10.69 -2.46 16.40
CA ILE A 354 -10.11 -1.82 17.59
C ILE A 354 -11.04 -0.73 18.13
N ASP A 355 -11.22 -0.73 19.44
CA ASP A 355 -12.10 0.24 20.13
C ASP A 355 -11.33 1.45 20.68
N THR A 356 -10.01 1.32 20.79
CA THR A 356 -9.12 2.36 21.33
C THR A 356 -8.46 3.14 20.21
N LYS A 357 -8.36 4.46 20.38
CA LYS A 357 -7.66 5.35 19.45
C LYS A 357 -6.24 5.69 19.88
N ASP A 358 -5.67 4.92 20.81
CA ASP A 358 -4.30 5.11 21.34
C ASP A 358 -3.23 5.04 20.23
N PHE A 359 -3.53 4.38 19.11
CA PHE A 359 -2.66 4.36 17.93
C PHE A 359 -2.48 5.75 17.29
N LEU A 360 -3.39 6.70 17.51
CA LEU A 360 -3.21 8.09 17.08
C LEU A 360 -2.13 8.83 17.87
N GLU A 361 -1.58 8.21 18.92
CA GLU A 361 -0.44 8.68 19.70
C GLU A 361 0.75 7.71 19.59
N SER A 362 1.33 7.57 18.39
CA SER A 362 2.42 6.61 18.16
C SER A 362 3.73 7.23 17.71
N GLU A 363 4.81 6.54 18.06
CA GLU A 363 6.13 6.71 17.47
C GLU A 363 6.11 6.13 16.04
N MET A 364 6.70 6.85 15.08
CA MET A 364 6.87 6.47 13.67
C MET A 364 5.59 6.11 12.91
N THR A 365 5.03 7.11 12.23
CA THR A 365 3.74 6.97 11.55
C THR A 365 3.77 7.56 10.14
N TYR A 366 3.24 6.82 9.17
CA TYR A 366 2.80 7.35 7.87
C TYR A 366 1.28 7.51 7.93
N ALA A 367 0.75 8.64 7.48
CA ALA A 367 -0.68 8.94 7.56
C ALA A 367 -1.25 9.21 6.18
N PHE A 368 -2.40 8.62 5.85
CA PHE A 368 -3.14 8.90 4.63
C PHE A 368 -4.48 9.53 5.00
N THR A 369 -4.72 10.74 4.49
CA THR A 369 -5.88 11.60 4.80
C THR A 369 -6.65 11.97 3.57
#